data_AF-A0A3D5VFA3-F1
#
_entry.id   AF-A0A3D5VFA3-F1
#
_cell.length_a   1.000
_cell.length_b   1.000
_cell.length_c   1.000
_cell.angle_alpha   90.00
_cell.angle_beta   90.00
_cell.angle_gamma   90.00
#
_symmetry.space_group_name_H-M   'P 1'
#
loop_
_entity.id
_entity.type
_entity.pdbx_description
1 polymer ?
#
loop_
_entity_poly.entity_id
_entity_poly.type
_entity_poly.pdbx_seq_one_letter_code
_entity_poly.pdbx_strand_id
1 'polypeptide(L)'
;YAFNRAHSAAYGHLAMAAVFLKAHWPAQLCAAQLTTRMGYYPPQTYVNEAVRLGISVLPPCVNKSAVAPRVGGENAIRLGLDYVKGLGAEGSRLVAVRGGQQFGSLRDLLSRWQPSEAALRGLVQAGALDCLEPNRRKLLAALPLLATAFPEEDLLGQVQETRELWLPDLPDLSPDQKAAAAFASLGLILNRDWLEQRQPPWDLTRVQAADISKLPPGRPVAVVAAVANRRYGKITLDDFSTQVQVKYDGPVPAFWVWARGRVAQGSLEEVELRPLEGVLAR
;
A
#
# COMPACT_ATOMS: atom_id res chain seq x y z
N TYR A 1 12.57 29.52 -28.45
CA TYR A 1 12.18 28.14 -28.09
C TYR A 1 12.58 27.12 -29.17
N ALA A 2 13.81 27.17 -29.71
CA ALA A 2 14.30 26.10 -30.60
C ALA A 2 14.75 24.90 -29.73
N PHE A 3 14.39 23.68 -30.12
CA PHE A 3 14.70 22.45 -29.38
C PHE A 3 15.25 21.36 -30.32
N ASN A 4 16.11 20.48 -29.80
CA ASN A 4 16.78 19.46 -30.62
C ASN A 4 15.78 18.38 -31.08
N ARG A 5 15.62 18.23 -32.40
CA ARG A 5 14.68 17.27 -33.01
C ARG A 5 15.04 15.81 -32.71
N ALA A 6 16.33 15.45 -32.78
CA ALA A 6 16.76 14.07 -32.54
C ALA A 6 16.49 13.65 -31.08
N HIS A 7 16.79 14.53 -30.12
CA HIS A 7 16.50 14.30 -28.71
C HIS A 7 14.99 14.16 -28.47
N SER A 8 14.18 15.07 -29.04
CA SER A 8 12.71 15.01 -28.91
C SER A 8 12.13 13.72 -29.47
N ALA A 9 12.61 13.29 -30.65
CA ALA A 9 12.12 12.08 -31.30
C ALA A 9 12.42 10.83 -30.47
N ALA A 10 13.61 10.73 -29.87
CA ALA A 10 13.97 9.60 -29.02
C ALA A 10 13.07 9.47 -27.78
N TYR A 11 12.84 10.57 -27.04
CA TYR A 11 11.93 10.56 -25.89
C TYR A 11 10.46 10.40 -26.29
N GLY A 12 10.06 10.96 -27.44
CA GLY A 12 8.73 10.77 -28.00
C GLY A 12 8.44 9.30 -28.30
N HIS A 13 9.43 8.55 -28.80
CA HIS A 13 9.29 7.11 -29.03
C HIS A 13 9.07 6.34 -27.73
N LEU A 14 9.84 6.64 -26.67
CA LEU A 14 9.64 6.03 -25.34
C LEU A 14 8.27 6.36 -24.74
N ALA A 15 7.82 7.61 -24.89
CA ALA A 15 6.50 8.02 -24.45
C ALA A 15 5.40 7.25 -25.19
N MET A 16 5.52 7.08 -26.52
CA MET A 16 4.56 6.32 -27.32
C MET A 16 4.54 4.85 -26.91
N ALA A 17 5.69 4.24 -26.64
CA ALA A 17 5.76 2.87 -26.13
C ALA A 17 5.06 2.71 -24.77
N ALA A 18 5.25 3.66 -23.84
CA ALA A 18 4.57 3.65 -22.56
C ALA A 18 3.05 3.82 -22.69
N VAL A 19 2.60 4.71 -23.59
CA VAL A 19 1.16 4.90 -23.89
C VAL A 19 0.57 3.63 -24.50
N PHE A 20 1.27 2.98 -25.43
CA PHE A 20 0.86 1.71 -26.03
C PHE A 20 0.70 0.61 -24.97
N LEU A 21 1.69 0.44 -24.09
CA LEU A 21 1.60 -0.50 -22.98
C LEU A 21 0.44 -0.17 -22.02
N LYS A 22 0.22 1.11 -21.72
CA LYS A 22 -0.91 1.53 -20.88
C LYS A 22 -2.26 1.25 -21.52
N ALA A 23 -2.37 1.39 -22.83
CA ALA A 23 -3.63 1.15 -23.55
C ALA A 23 -3.99 -0.34 -23.64
N HIS A 24 -3.00 -1.22 -23.78
CA HIS A 24 -3.23 -2.66 -24.02
C HIS A 24 -2.97 -3.56 -22.81
N TRP A 25 -2.05 -3.18 -21.92
CA TRP A 25 -1.64 -3.95 -20.73
C TRP A 25 -1.44 -3.05 -19.49
N PRO A 26 -2.47 -2.29 -19.07
CA PRO A 26 -2.34 -1.33 -17.98
C PRO A 26 -1.95 -1.99 -16.66
N ALA A 27 -2.48 -3.19 -16.36
CA ALA A 27 -2.16 -3.91 -15.12
C ALA A 27 -0.69 -4.34 -15.07
N GLN A 28 -0.14 -4.82 -16.19
CA GLN A 28 1.25 -5.23 -16.33
C GLN A 28 2.17 -4.02 -16.21
N LEU A 29 1.82 -2.89 -16.84
CA LEU A 29 2.59 -1.65 -16.74
C LEU A 29 2.62 -1.13 -15.30
N CYS A 30 1.47 -1.05 -14.63
CA CYS A 30 1.40 -0.64 -13.22
C CYS A 30 2.17 -1.59 -12.30
N ALA A 31 2.06 -2.92 -12.49
CA ALA A 31 2.83 -3.90 -11.72
C ALA A 31 4.35 -3.77 -11.94
N ALA A 32 4.78 -3.47 -13.17
CA ALA A 32 6.19 -3.23 -13.49
C ALA A 32 6.71 -1.97 -12.79
N GLN A 33 5.94 -0.88 -12.78
CA GLN A 33 6.30 0.37 -12.09
C GLN A 33 6.36 0.20 -10.57
N LEU A 34 5.43 -0.58 -10.00
CA LEU A 34 5.48 -0.94 -8.58
C LEU A 34 6.68 -1.84 -8.25
N THR A 35 7.08 -2.72 -9.17
CA THR A 35 8.26 -3.57 -8.98
C THR A 35 9.56 -2.78 -8.99
N THR A 36 9.77 -1.93 -10.00
CA THR A 36 11.03 -1.19 -10.13
C THR A 36 11.19 -0.15 -9.03
N ARG A 37 10.08 0.49 -8.61
CA ARG A 37 10.08 1.64 -7.69
C ARG A 37 11.04 2.76 -8.14
N MET A 38 11.42 2.75 -9.42
CA MET A 38 12.36 3.70 -9.98
C MET A 38 11.63 4.95 -10.46
N GLY A 39 12.33 6.07 -10.42
CA GLY A 39 11.86 7.33 -10.96
C GLY A 39 11.30 8.27 -9.90
N TYR A 40 10.52 9.23 -10.39
CA TYR A 40 10.21 10.44 -9.64
C TYR A 40 8.94 10.33 -8.78
N TYR A 41 8.05 9.40 -9.11
CA TYR A 41 6.76 9.25 -8.45
C TYR A 41 6.80 8.15 -7.39
N PRO A 42 6.17 8.37 -6.22
CA PRO A 42 6.05 7.36 -5.18
C PRO A 42 5.17 6.19 -5.65
N PRO A 43 5.32 4.99 -5.07
CA PRO A 43 4.53 3.82 -5.46
C PRO A 43 3.00 4.05 -5.38
N GLN A 44 2.54 4.86 -4.42
CA GLN A 44 1.13 5.21 -4.29
C GLN A 44 0.54 5.85 -5.55
N THR A 45 1.33 6.60 -6.34
CA THR A 45 0.86 7.18 -7.59
C THR A 45 0.43 6.10 -8.58
N TYR A 46 1.18 4.99 -8.64
CA TYR A 46 0.84 3.86 -9.51
C TYR A 46 -0.33 3.02 -8.96
N VAL A 47 -0.49 2.96 -7.64
CA VAL A 47 -1.68 2.37 -7.00
C VAL A 47 -2.93 3.18 -7.33
N ASN A 48 -2.87 4.50 -7.16
CA ASN A 48 -3.97 5.41 -7.49
C ASN A 48 -4.34 5.32 -8.97
N GLU A 49 -3.34 5.25 -9.85
CA GLU A 49 -3.56 5.08 -11.27
C GLU A 49 -4.19 3.73 -11.63
N ALA A 50 -3.74 2.63 -11.02
CA ALA A 50 -4.35 1.32 -11.23
C ALA A 50 -5.85 1.36 -10.85
N VAL A 51 -6.18 1.95 -9.71
CA VAL A 51 -7.58 2.11 -9.26
C VAL A 51 -8.39 2.98 -10.23
N ARG A 52 -7.82 4.08 -10.74
CA ARG A 52 -8.48 4.91 -11.78
C ARG A 52 -8.77 4.15 -13.07
N LEU A 53 -7.90 3.23 -13.44
CA LEU A 53 -8.06 2.35 -14.60
C LEU A 53 -8.99 1.15 -14.31
N GLY A 54 -9.60 1.09 -13.13
CA GLY A 54 -10.49 0.00 -12.73
C GLY A 54 -9.76 -1.29 -12.36
N ILE A 55 -8.45 -1.25 -12.12
CA ILE A 55 -7.63 -2.39 -11.74
C ILE A 55 -7.55 -2.46 -10.21
N SER A 56 -7.91 -3.60 -9.64
CA SER A 56 -7.86 -3.79 -8.19
C SER A 56 -6.43 -4.03 -7.72
N VAL A 57 -6.00 -3.36 -6.65
CA VAL A 57 -4.71 -3.62 -6.00
C VAL A 57 -4.94 -4.45 -4.74
N LEU A 58 -4.53 -5.71 -4.77
CA LEU A 58 -4.74 -6.68 -3.70
C LEU A 58 -3.58 -6.63 -2.70
N PRO A 59 -3.84 -6.80 -1.39
CA PRO A 59 -2.80 -6.89 -0.38
C PRO A 59 -1.87 -8.09 -0.64
N PRO A 60 -0.68 -8.12 -0.01
CA PRO A 60 0.16 -9.31 -0.05
C PRO A 60 -0.59 -10.54 0.47
N CYS A 61 -0.15 -11.73 0.10
CA CYS A 61 -0.69 -13.00 0.57
C CYS A 61 0.42 -14.05 0.57
N VAL A 62 0.62 -14.74 1.69
CA VAL A 62 1.68 -15.75 1.83
C VAL A 62 1.56 -16.89 0.82
N ASN A 63 0.35 -17.19 0.33
CA ASN A 63 0.11 -18.24 -0.66
C ASN A 63 0.13 -17.77 -2.12
N LYS A 64 -0.10 -16.47 -2.38
CA LYS A 64 -0.34 -15.96 -3.75
C LYS A 64 0.67 -14.90 -4.22
N SER A 65 1.32 -14.18 -3.30
CA SER A 65 2.28 -13.13 -3.64
C SER A 65 3.64 -13.71 -4.03
N ALA A 66 4.28 -13.11 -5.01
CA ALA A 66 5.71 -13.26 -5.23
C ALA A 66 6.49 -12.28 -4.32
N VAL A 67 7.81 -12.25 -4.45
CA VAL A 67 8.62 -11.23 -3.77
C VAL A 67 8.22 -9.85 -4.24
N ALA A 68 8.22 -9.63 -5.56
CA ALA A 68 7.75 -8.40 -6.20
C ALA A 68 6.25 -8.46 -6.56
N PRO A 69 5.59 -7.31 -6.79
CA PRO A 69 4.24 -7.24 -7.34
C PRO A 69 4.07 -8.04 -8.62
N ARG A 70 2.87 -8.61 -8.79
CA ARG A 70 2.51 -9.36 -9.99
C ARG A 70 1.06 -9.11 -10.37
N VAL A 71 0.74 -9.30 -11.64
CA VAL A 71 -0.65 -9.41 -12.06
C VAL A 71 -1.27 -10.67 -11.43
N GLY A 72 -2.47 -10.54 -10.87
CA GLY A 72 -3.21 -11.61 -10.22
C GLY A 72 -4.66 -11.61 -10.70
N GLY A 73 -5.14 -12.74 -11.23
CA GLY A 73 -6.46 -12.79 -11.89
C GLY A 73 -6.50 -11.97 -13.19
N GLU A 74 -7.70 -11.75 -13.73
CA GLU A 74 -7.88 -11.04 -15.02
C GLU A 74 -7.71 -9.52 -14.91
N ASN A 75 -8.02 -8.90 -13.75
CA ASN A 75 -7.99 -7.43 -13.60
C ASN A 75 -7.53 -6.97 -12.20
N ALA A 76 -6.43 -7.54 -11.72
CA ALA A 76 -5.86 -7.16 -10.44
C ALA A 76 -4.33 -7.22 -10.42
N ILE A 77 -3.73 -6.41 -9.55
CA ILE A 77 -2.32 -6.45 -9.19
C ILE A 77 -2.24 -6.92 -7.75
N ARG A 78 -1.50 -7.99 -7.48
CA ARG A 78 -1.21 -8.43 -6.13
C ARG A 78 0.13 -7.85 -5.70
N LEU A 79 0.13 -7.16 -4.56
CA LEU A 79 1.38 -6.63 -3.99
C LEU A 79 2.35 -7.76 -3.65
N GLY A 80 3.63 -7.45 -3.87
CA GLY A 80 4.75 -8.28 -3.47
C GLY A 80 4.91 -8.31 -1.96
N LEU A 81 5.55 -9.37 -1.47
CA LEU A 81 5.95 -9.47 -0.06
C LEU A 81 7.02 -8.44 0.31
N ASP A 82 7.76 -7.93 -0.68
CA ASP A 82 8.76 -6.87 -0.51
C ASP A 82 8.18 -5.50 -0.08
N TYR A 83 6.87 -5.31 -0.19
CA TYR A 83 6.16 -4.14 0.33
C TYR A 83 5.86 -4.21 1.83
N VAL A 84 6.01 -5.38 2.46
CA VAL A 84 5.75 -5.55 3.89
C VAL A 84 6.94 -5.02 4.68
N LYS A 85 6.74 -3.93 5.43
CA LYS A 85 7.80 -3.37 6.29
C LYS A 85 8.27 -4.42 7.30
N GLY A 86 9.59 -4.48 7.47
CA GLY A 86 10.24 -5.41 8.39
C GLY A 86 10.44 -6.84 7.86
N LEU A 87 9.97 -7.16 6.63
CA LEU A 87 10.09 -8.51 6.09
C LEU A 87 11.50 -8.82 5.52
N GLY A 88 12.13 -7.83 4.87
CA GLY A 88 13.50 -7.94 4.35
C GLY A 88 13.75 -9.22 3.54
N ALA A 89 14.86 -9.89 3.82
CA ALA A 89 15.23 -11.16 3.18
C ALA A 89 14.29 -12.32 3.53
N GLU A 90 13.52 -12.23 4.62
CA GLU A 90 12.59 -13.29 5.01
C GLU A 90 11.48 -13.46 3.97
N GLY A 91 11.11 -12.40 3.25
CA GLY A 91 10.11 -12.47 2.17
C GLY A 91 10.55 -13.35 1.00
N SER A 92 11.81 -13.22 0.58
CA SER A 92 12.40 -14.10 -0.44
C SER A 92 12.51 -15.54 0.06
N ARG A 93 12.89 -15.75 1.33
CA ARG A 93 12.93 -17.09 1.93
C ARG A 93 11.54 -17.73 1.98
N LEU A 94 10.50 -16.96 2.34
CA LEU A 94 9.12 -17.44 2.36
C LEU A 94 8.72 -17.98 0.99
N VAL A 95 8.98 -17.21 -0.08
CA VAL A 95 8.66 -17.62 -1.45
C VAL A 95 9.44 -18.88 -1.85
N ALA A 96 10.73 -18.96 -1.50
CA ALA A 96 11.56 -20.13 -1.78
C ALA A 96 11.05 -21.39 -1.06
N VAL A 97 10.76 -21.28 0.24
CA VAL A 97 10.22 -22.35 1.08
C VAL A 97 8.85 -22.81 0.62
N ARG A 98 7.97 -21.86 0.23
CA ARG A 98 6.66 -22.18 -0.35
C ARG A 98 6.82 -23.00 -1.64
N GLY A 99 7.75 -22.60 -2.50
CA GLY A 99 7.95 -23.22 -3.82
C GLY A 99 6.62 -23.25 -4.59
N GLY A 100 6.27 -24.42 -5.12
CA GLY A 100 4.99 -24.66 -5.80
C GLY A 100 3.83 -25.06 -4.88
N GLN A 101 4.08 -25.35 -3.60
CA GLN A 101 3.08 -25.86 -2.67
C GLN A 101 2.62 -24.78 -1.69
N GLN A 102 1.37 -24.36 -1.83
CA GLN A 102 0.74 -23.41 -0.90
C GLN A 102 0.76 -23.95 0.53
N PHE A 103 0.84 -23.02 1.49
CA PHE A 103 0.70 -23.37 2.89
C PHE A 103 -0.76 -23.77 3.17
N GLY A 104 -0.95 -24.96 3.73
CA GLY A 104 -2.27 -25.50 4.04
C GLY A 104 -2.85 -24.99 5.37
N SER A 105 -1.98 -24.54 6.28
CA SER A 105 -2.37 -24.01 7.59
C SER A 105 -1.32 -23.06 8.13
N LEU A 106 -1.64 -22.35 9.21
CA LEU A 106 -0.66 -21.54 9.95
C LEU A 106 0.52 -22.41 10.46
N ARG A 107 0.24 -23.64 10.91
CA ARG A 107 1.28 -24.60 11.35
C ARG A 107 2.26 -24.95 10.24
N ASP A 108 1.73 -25.26 9.07
CA ASP A 108 2.51 -25.61 7.88
C ASP A 108 3.42 -24.42 7.47
N LEU A 109 2.90 -23.21 7.50
CA LEU A 109 3.70 -22.00 7.26
C LEU A 109 4.83 -21.84 8.27
N LEU A 110 4.52 -21.92 9.57
CA LEU A 110 5.48 -21.70 10.64
C LEU A 110 6.60 -22.74 10.62
N SER A 111 6.26 -24.03 10.55
CA SER A 111 7.23 -25.14 10.51
C SER A 111 8.20 -25.06 9.32
N ARG A 112 7.70 -24.67 8.14
CA ARG A 112 8.52 -24.61 6.92
C ARG A 112 9.37 -23.33 6.82
N TRP A 113 8.84 -22.17 7.22
CA TRP A 113 9.48 -20.87 6.99
C TRP A 113 10.28 -20.34 8.17
N GLN A 114 9.87 -20.69 9.39
CA GLN A 114 10.51 -20.30 10.65
C GLN A 114 10.77 -18.78 10.77
N PRO A 115 9.71 -17.94 10.77
CA PRO A 115 9.88 -16.49 10.76
C PRO A 115 10.31 -15.88 12.08
N SER A 116 10.95 -14.72 11.98
CA SER A 116 11.09 -13.80 13.10
C SER A 116 9.73 -13.21 13.52
N GLU A 117 9.62 -12.80 14.78
CA GLU A 117 8.42 -12.12 15.28
C GLU A 117 8.11 -10.84 14.49
N ALA A 118 9.15 -10.08 14.09
CA ALA A 118 9.01 -8.86 13.32
C ALA A 118 8.41 -9.12 11.92
N ALA A 119 8.89 -10.15 11.23
CA ALA A 119 8.35 -10.56 9.94
C ALA A 119 6.90 -11.02 10.06
N LEU A 120 6.60 -11.85 11.08
CA LEU A 120 5.26 -12.32 11.32
C LEU A 120 4.30 -11.16 11.62
N ARG A 121 4.71 -10.22 12.48
CA ARG A 121 3.95 -8.99 12.77
C ARG A 121 3.65 -8.18 11.51
N GLY A 122 4.66 -7.98 10.67
CA GLY A 122 4.52 -7.27 9.40
C GLY A 122 3.49 -7.93 8.48
N LEU A 123 3.56 -9.26 8.32
CA LEU A 123 2.61 -10.04 7.51
C LEU A 123 1.18 -9.99 8.05
N VAL A 124 0.99 -10.10 9.38
CA VAL A 124 -0.34 -9.98 10.00
C VAL A 124 -0.90 -8.58 9.74
N GLN A 125 -0.14 -7.52 10.02
CA GLN A 125 -0.60 -6.14 9.82
C GLN A 125 -0.92 -5.84 8.35
N ALA A 126 -0.12 -6.35 7.42
CA ALA A 126 -0.34 -6.22 5.98
C ALA A 126 -1.54 -7.04 5.46
N GLY A 127 -2.08 -7.98 6.25
CA GLY A 127 -3.13 -8.90 5.82
C GLY A 127 -2.64 -10.09 4.99
N ALA A 128 -1.34 -10.36 4.99
CA ALA A 128 -0.77 -11.43 4.19
C ALA A 128 -1.15 -12.84 4.67
N LEU A 129 -1.53 -12.97 5.94
CA LEU A 129 -1.95 -14.22 6.57
C LEU A 129 -3.47 -14.44 6.58
N ASP A 130 -4.26 -13.50 6.08
CA ASP A 130 -5.72 -13.58 6.10
C ASP A 130 -6.27 -14.81 5.36
N CYS A 131 -5.48 -15.41 4.45
CA CYS A 131 -5.84 -16.64 3.75
C CYS A 131 -5.68 -17.92 4.58
N LEU A 132 -4.98 -17.85 5.73
CA LEU A 132 -4.78 -18.98 6.65
C LEU A 132 -5.54 -18.75 7.96
N GLU A 133 -5.51 -17.53 8.47
CA GLU A 133 -6.25 -17.10 9.67
C GLU A 133 -6.65 -15.62 9.49
N PRO A 134 -7.94 -15.33 9.24
CA PRO A 134 -8.41 -13.96 8.99
C PRO A 134 -8.45 -13.08 10.26
N ASN A 135 -8.45 -13.68 11.46
CA ASN A 135 -8.51 -12.95 12.72
C ASN A 135 -7.13 -12.42 13.11
N ARG A 136 -6.86 -11.19 12.70
CA ARG A 136 -5.56 -10.54 12.93
C ARG A 136 -5.32 -10.25 14.40
N ARG A 137 -6.36 -10.02 15.21
CA ARG A 137 -6.19 -9.76 16.65
C ARG A 137 -5.63 -10.98 17.36
N LYS A 138 -6.13 -12.18 17.05
CA LYS A 138 -5.62 -13.45 17.60
C LYS A 138 -4.15 -13.67 17.24
N LEU A 139 -3.79 -13.48 15.97
CA LEU A 139 -2.41 -13.61 15.50
C LEU A 139 -1.47 -12.61 16.18
N LEU A 140 -1.86 -11.34 16.28
CA LEU A 140 -1.06 -10.30 16.94
C LEU A 140 -0.83 -10.61 18.43
N ALA A 141 -1.83 -11.12 19.14
CA ALA A 141 -1.72 -11.49 20.54
C ALA A 141 -0.82 -12.70 20.78
N ALA A 142 -0.73 -13.62 19.81
CA ALA A 142 0.07 -14.83 19.90
C ALA A 142 1.48 -14.71 19.28
N LEU A 143 1.88 -13.54 18.78
CA LEU A 143 3.13 -13.37 18.02
C LEU A 143 4.39 -14.00 18.65
N PRO A 144 4.69 -13.80 19.95
CA PRO A 144 5.89 -14.38 20.56
C PRO A 144 5.86 -15.92 20.56
N LEU A 145 4.68 -16.51 20.78
CA LEU A 145 4.49 -17.96 20.75
C LEU A 145 4.62 -18.48 19.31
N LEU A 146 3.99 -17.83 18.34
CA LEU A 146 4.03 -18.25 16.94
C LEU A 146 5.45 -18.17 16.34
N ALA A 147 6.23 -17.15 16.73
CA ALA A 147 7.60 -16.97 16.29
C ALA A 147 8.60 -17.98 16.90
N THR A 148 8.15 -18.82 17.84
CA THR A 148 8.96 -19.87 18.48
C THR A 148 8.34 -21.27 18.30
N ALA A 149 7.21 -21.36 17.61
CA ALA A 149 6.44 -22.59 17.43
C ALA A 149 6.97 -23.45 16.27
N PHE A 150 8.24 -23.84 16.35
CA PHE A 150 8.90 -24.69 15.36
C PHE A 150 9.33 -26.02 16.00
N PRO A 151 9.48 -27.10 15.22
CA PRO A 151 9.95 -28.37 15.76
C PRO A 151 11.36 -28.20 16.34
N GLU A 152 11.52 -28.54 17.62
CA GLU A 152 12.85 -28.75 18.21
C GLU A 152 13.29 -30.18 17.87
N GLU A 153 14.48 -30.31 17.29
CA GLU A 153 15.21 -31.58 17.30
C GLU A 153 15.73 -31.78 18.72
N ASP A 154 15.36 -32.89 19.35
CA ASP A 154 15.98 -33.24 20.62
C ASP A 154 17.47 -33.63 20.43
N LEU A 155 18.20 -33.80 21.55
CA LEU A 155 19.62 -34.18 21.52
C LEU A 155 19.89 -35.53 20.81
N LEU A 156 18.84 -36.30 20.52
CA LEU A 156 18.89 -37.60 19.83
C LEU A 156 18.45 -37.50 18.35
N GLY A 157 18.19 -36.28 17.86
CA GLY A 157 17.75 -36.03 16.48
C GLY A 157 16.30 -36.46 16.22
N GLN A 158 15.50 -36.69 17.26
CA GLN A 158 14.08 -36.96 17.11
C GLN A 158 13.31 -35.64 17.03
N VAL A 159 12.48 -35.53 16.00
CA VAL A 159 11.54 -34.42 15.86
C VAL A 159 10.39 -34.67 16.82
N GLN A 160 10.30 -33.89 17.90
CA GLN A 160 9.11 -33.93 18.76
C GLN A 160 7.91 -33.32 18.02
N GLU A 161 6.75 -33.97 18.13
CA GLU A 161 5.50 -33.40 17.61
C GLU A 161 5.28 -32.02 18.23
N THR A 162 5.34 -30.99 17.38
CA THR A 162 5.08 -29.60 17.73
C THR A 162 3.82 -29.47 18.59
N ARG A 163 3.94 -28.78 19.74
CA ARG A 163 2.82 -28.39 20.62
C ARG A 163 1.63 -27.87 19.80
N GLU A 164 0.41 -28.14 20.25
CA GLU A 164 -0.77 -27.53 19.66
C GLU A 164 -0.60 -26.01 19.57
N LEU A 165 -0.82 -25.47 18.36
CA LEU A 165 -0.82 -24.02 18.13
C LEU A 165 -2.04 -23.43 18.82
N TRP A 166 -1.84 -22.96 20.04
CA TRP A 166 -2.86 -22.28 20.80
C TRP A 166 -2.96 -20.82 20.34
N LEU A 167 -4.16 -20.42 19.91
CA LEU A 167 -4.51 -19.02 19.64
C LEU A 167 -5.56 -18.57 20.64
N PRO A 168 -5.44 -17.36 21.23
CA PRO A 168 -6.41 -16.87 22.19
C PRO A 168 -7.76 -16.62 21.50
N ASP A 169 -8.87 -16.82 22.22
CA ASP A 169 -10.18 -16.51 21.67
C ASP A 169 -10.53 -15.02 21.85
N LEU A 170 -10.15 -14.22 20.85
CA LEU A 170 -10.42 -12.78 20.79
C LEU A 170 -11.29 -12.41 19.59
N PRO A 171 -12.20 -11.43 19.71
CA PRO A 171 -12.88 -10.86 18.55
C PRO A 171 -11.86 -10.22 17.61
N ASP A 172 -12.17 -10.17 16.31
CA ASP A 172 -11.25 -9.62 15.32
C ASP A 172 -11.14 -8.08 15.41
N LEU A 173 -10.12 -7.53 14.74
CA LEU A 173 -10.00 -6.10 14.48
C LEU A 173 -11.16 -5.62 13.60
N SER A 174 -11.63 -4.40 13.85
CA SER A 174 -12.61 -3.76 12.96
C SER A 174 -12.00 -3.54 11.56
N PRO A 175 -12.80 -3.43 10.49
CA PRO A 175 -12.29 -3.11 9.16
C PRO A 175 -11.40 -1.86 9.14
N ASP A 176 -11.76 -0.86 9.94
CA ASP A 176 -11.00 0.38 10.09
C ASP A 176 -9.61 0.16 10.71
N GLN A 177 -9.53 -0.65 11.76
CA GLN A 177 -8.27 -1.04 12.41
C GLN A 177 -7.40 -1.88 11.48
N LYS A 178 -8.00 -2.81 10.71
CA LYS A 178 -7.26 -3.61 9.72
C LYS A 178 -6.66 -2.75 8.62
N ALA A 179 -7.42 -1.78 8.11
CA ALA A 179 -6.93 -0.87 7.08
C ALA A 179 -5.84 0.08 7.61
N ALA A 180 -5.99 0.61 8.84
CA ALA A 180 -4.94 1.39 9.49
C ALA A 180 -3.65 0.56 9.70
N ALA A 181 -3.77 -0.70 10.12
CA ALA A 181 -2.63 -1.62 10.28
C ALA A 181 -1.95 -1.91 8.94
N ALA A 182 -2.74 -2.14 7.88
CA ALA A 182 -2.22 -2.36 6.54
C ALA A 182 -1.49 -1.12 6.02
N PHE A 183 -2.03 0.08 6.24
CA PHE A 183 -1.35 1.32 5.89
C PHE A 183 -0.04 1.50 6.66
N ALA A 184 -0.03 1.21 7.96
CA ALA A 184 1.20 1.27 8.77
C ALA A 184 2.28 0.31 8.24
N SER A 185 1.90 -0.93 7.92
CA SER A 185 2.80 -2.00 7.44
C SER A 185 3.25 -1.81 5.99
N LEU A 186 2.37 -1.39 5.08
CA LEU A 186 2.67 -1.26 3.65
C LEU A 186 3.15 0.14 3.26
N GLY A 187 2.79 1.16 4.03
CA GLY A 187 2.94 2.56 3.63
C GLY A 187 2.04 2.97 2.45
N LEU A 188 1.07 2.12 2.08
CA LEU A 188 0.18 2.30 0.94
C LEU A 188 -1.28 2.19 1.36
N ILE A 189 -2.12 2.98 0.71
CA ILE A 189 -3.58 2.81 0.73
C ILE A 189 -3.94 2.12 -0.58
N LEU A 190 -4.65 0.98 -0.53
CA LEU A 190 -4.88 0.15 -1.71
C LEU A 190 -6.21 0.44 -2.42
N ASN A 191 -7.16 1.05 -1.71
CA ASN A 191 -8.48 1.41 -2.20
C ASN A 191 -9.01 2.69 -1.53
N ARG A 192 -10.17 3.17 -1.96
CA ARG A 192 -10.75 4.45 -1.51
C ARG A 192 -11.56 4.30 -0.23
N ASP A 193 -12.10 3.10 0.03
CA ASP A 193 -13.11 2.83 1.06
C ASP A 193 -12.69 3.31 2.45
N TRP A 194 -11.44 3.05 2.83
CA TRP A 194 -10.91 3.47 4.13
C TRP A 194 -10.78 5.00 4.23
N LEU A 195 -10.36 5.65 3.14
CA LEU A 195 -10.29 7.11 3.09
C LEU A 195 -11.67 7.73 3.14
N GLU A 196 -12.64 7.20 2.40
CA GLU A 196 -14.05 7.67 2.33
C GLU A 196 -14.72 7.75 3.71
N GLN A 197 -14.33 6.90 4.65
CA GLN A 197 -14.83 6.92 6.02
C GLN A 197 -14.17 7.97 6.93
N ARG A 198 -13.09 8.62 6.47
CA ARG A 198 -12.37 9.62 7.29
C ARG A 198 -13.01 11.00 7.22
N GLN A 199 -13.14 11.60 8.40
CA GLN A 199 -13.59 12.97 8.61
C GLN A 199 -12.37 13.91 8.69
N PRO A 200 -12.46 15.11 8.09
CA PRO A 200 -11.39 16.10 8.19
C PRO A 200 -11.25 16.59 9.65
N PRO A 201 -10.05 17.04 10.06
CA PRO A 201 -9.82 17.59 11.40
C PRO A 201 -10.36 19.02 11.57
N TRP A 202 -11.03 19.57 10.56
CA TRP A 202 -11.68 20.87 10.57
C TRP A 202 -13.17 20.69 10.32
N ASP A 203 -13.98 21.64 10.79
CA ASP A 203 -15.40 21.75 10.45
C ASP A 203 -15.58 22.27 9.01
N LEU A 204 -15.24 21.42 8.05
CA LEU A 204 -15.29 21.71 6.62
C LEU A 204 -15.83 20.51 5.86
N THR A 205 -16.53 20.80 4.76
CA THR A 205 -16.93 19.76 3.81
C THR A 205 -15.69 19.14 3.19
N ARG A 206 -15.57 17.82 3.34
CA ARG A 206 -14.62 17.03 2.57
C ARG A 206 -15.09 16.93 1.12
N VAL A 207 -14.16 17.11 0.19
CA VAL A 207 -14.40 16.93 -1.24
C VAL A 207 -13.36 16.00 -1.85
N GLN A 208 -13.65 15.46 -3.03
CA GLN A 208 -12.66 14.75 -3.83
C GLN A 208 -11.86 15.76 -4.67
N ALA A 209 -10.62 15.43 -5.01
CA ALA A 209 -9.78 16.27 -5.85
C ALA A 209 -10.45 16.56 -7.21
N ALA A 210 -11.19 15.59 -7.77
CA ALA A 210 -11.90 15.72 -9.04
C ALA A 210 -13.07 16.71 -9.02
N ASP A 211 -13.56 17.07 -7.84
CA ASP A 211 -14.68 18.00 -7.70
C ASP A 211 -14.23 19.45 -7.49
N ILE A 212 -12.94 19.68 -7.18
CA ILE A 212 -12.41 21.02 -6.92
C ILE A 212 -12.65 21.97 -8.10
N SER A 213 -12.48 21.51 -9.33
CA SER A 213 -12.69 22.33 -10.53
C SER A 213 -14.15 22.74 -10.76
N LYS A 214 -15.11 22.05 -10.13
CA LYS A 214 -16.55 22.30 -10.24
C LYS A 214 -17.07 23.23 -9.14
N LEU A 215 -16.26 23.53 -8.13
CA LEU A 215 -16.67 24.32 -6.97
C LEU A 215 -16.41 25.82 -7.20
N PRO A 216 -17.22 26.70 -6.58
CA PRO A 216 -17.03 28.14 -6.72
C PRO A 216 -15.68 28.58 -6.12
N PRO A 217 -14.96 29.52 -6.76
CA PRO A 217 -13.73 30.08 -6.22
C PRO A 217 -13.91 30.66 -4.81
N GLY A 218 -12.89 30.53 -3.97
CA GLY A 218 -12.89 31.01 -2.58
C GLY A 218 -13.60 30.10 -1.59
N ARG A 219 -14.35 29.06 -2.03
CA ARG A 219 -15.01 28.10 -1.15
C ARG A 219 -13.96 27.32 -0.34
N PRO A 220 -14.06 27.28 1.00
CA PRO A 220 -13.17 26.48 1.82
C PRO A 220 -13.57 25.00 1.73
N VAL A 221 -12.57 24.14 1.53
CA VAL A 221 -12.75 22.70 1.41
C VAL A 221 -11.62 21.96 2.13
N ALA A 222 -11.88 20.69 2.46
CA ALA A 222 -10.86 19.77 2.93
C ALA A 222 -10.72 18.58 1.96
N VAL A 223 -9.50 18.12 1.73
CA VAL A 223 -9.17 16.93 0.93
C VAL A 223 -8.19 16.06 1.70
N VAL A 224 -8.36 14.75 1.64
CA VAL A 224 -7.34 13.79 2.09
C VAL A 224 -6.66 13.19 0.87
N ALA A 225 -5.34 13.29 0.80
CA ALA A 225 -4.60 12.91 -0.40
C ALA A 225 -3.15 12.50 -0.09
N ALA A 226 -2.56 11.71 -0.98
CA ALA A 226 -1.13 11.47 -0.99
C ALA A 226 -0.40 12.65 -1.65
N VAL A 227 0.76 13.00 -1.13
CA VAL A 227 1.66 13.96 -1.76
C VAL A 227 2.44 13.24 -2.86
N ALA A 228 2.00 13.38 -4.10
CA ALA A 228 2.57 12.68 -5.25
C ALA A 228 3.90 13.29 -5.71
N ASN A 229 4.06 14.60 -5.56
CA ASN A 229 5.24 15.33 -6.02
C ASN A 229 5.34 16.74 -5.41
N ARG A 230 6.56 17.31 -5.33
CA ARG A 230 6.85 18.72 -5.01
C ARG A 230 7.77 19.33 -6.09
N ARG A 231 7.33 20.43 -6.70
CA ARG A 231 8.14 21.24 -7.65
C ARG A 231 7.86 22.72 -7.47
N TYR A 232 8.91 23.53 -7.35
CA TYR A 232 8.86 25.00 -7.43
C TYR A 232 7.76 25.64 -6.54
N GLY A 233 7.70 25.29 -5.25
CA GLY A 233 6.69 25.84 -4.32
C GLY A 233 5.26 25.29 -4.51
N LYS A 234 5.09 24.34 -5.43
CA LYS A 234 3.83 23.61 -5.62
C LYS A 234 3.98 22.15 -5.21
N ILE A 235 2.93 21.60 -4.63
CA ILE A 235 2.76 20.18 -4.38
C ILE A 235 1.62 19.63 -5.25
N THR A 236 1.68 18.34 -5.56
CA THR A 236 0.60 17.61 -6.22
C THR A 236 -0.04 16.66 -5.23
N LEU A 237 -1.34 16.82 -5.01
CA LEU A 237 -2.15 15.96 -4.16
C LEU A 237 -2.93 14.97 -5.03
N ASP A 238 -2.93 13.68 -4.66
CA ASP A 238 -3.64 12.61 -5.36
C ASP A 238 -4.49 11.79 -4.36
N ASP A 239 -5.82 11.81 -4.53
CA ASP A 239 -6.80 11.14 -3.66
C ASP A 239 -7.51 9.96 -4.35
N PHE A 240 -6.85 9.36 -5.34
CA PHE A 240 -7.41 8.41 -6.31
C PHE A 240 -8.31 9.02 -7.37
N SER A 241 -9.07 10.10 -7.10
CA SER A 241 -10.00 10.66 -8.10
C SER A 241 -9.28 11.40 -9.24
N THR A 242 -8.33 12.25 -8.89
CA THR A 242 -7.43 12.94 -9.83
C THR A 242 -6.27 13.57 -9.06
N GLN A 243 -5.38 14.23 -9.77
CA GLN A 243 -4.32 15.04 -9.20
C GLN A 243 -4.71 16.52 -9.18
N VAL A 244 -4.50 17.19 -8.05
CA VAL A 244 -4.69 18.63 -7.90
C VAL A 244 -3.38 19.29 -7.49
N GLN A 245 -3.03 20.37 -8.19
CA GLN A 245 -1.92 21.22 -7.81
C GLN A 245 -2.33 22.12 -6.64
N VAL A 246 -1.38 22.32 -5.74
CA VAL A 246 -1.56 23.13 -4.56
C VAL A 246 -0.32 23.99 -4.37
N LYS A 247 -0.50 25.29 -4.13
CA LYS A 247 0.60 26.18 -3.73
C LYS A 247 0.87 25.98 -2.23
N TYR A 248 2.07 25.50 -1.90
CA TYR A 248 2.45 25.21 -0.52
C TYR A 248 3.97 25.31 -0.34
N ASP A 249 4.39 26.31 0.42
CA ASP A 249 5.80 26.62 0.63
C ASP A 249 6.36 26.01 1.94
N GLY A 250 5.48 25.51 2.81
CA GLY A 250 5.85 24.91 4.09
C GLY A 250 6.48 23.51 4.01
N PRO A 251 6.90 22.95 5.16
CA PRO A 251 7.33 21.56 5.25
C PRO A 251 6.14 20.60 5.10
N VAL A 252 6.31 19.55 4.30
CA VAL A 252 5.26 18.53 4.13
C VAL A 252 5.29 17.59 5.36
N PRO A 253 4.21 17.52 6.16
CA PRO A 253 4.25 16.86 7.47
C PRO A 253 4.23 15.33 7.39
N ALA A 254 3.66 14.77 6.31
CA ALA A 254 3.58 13.34 6.08
C ALA A 254 3.32 13.04 4.60
N PHE A 255 3.46 11.78 4.22
CA PHE A 255 3.16 11.33 2.85
C PHE A 255 1.66 11.42 2.51
N TRP A 256 0.80 11.02 3.44
CA TRP A 256 -0.64 11.23 3.36
C TRP A 256 -1.03 12.39 4.27
N VAL A 257 -1.80 13.33 3.72
CA VAL A 257 -2.17 14.56 4.40
C VAL A 257 -3.64 14.87 4.25
N TRP A 258 -4.18 15.50 5.28
CA TRP A 258 -5.32 16.38 5.18
C TRP A 258 -4.85 17.75 4.70
N ALA A 259 -5.44 18.24 3.61
CA ALA A 259 -5.24 19.56 3.07
C ALA A 259 -6.53 20.36 3.19
N ARG A 260 -6.51 21.43 3.98
CA ARG A 260 -7.54 22.46 3.99
C ARG A 260 -7.09 23.59 3.09
N GLY A 261 -7.96 24.09 2.21
CA GLY A 261 -7.65 25.22 1.34
C GLY A 261 -8.89 25.89 0.77
N ARG A 262 -8.68 26.96 0.01
CA ARG A 262 -9.70 27.62 -0.79
C ARG A 262 -9.57 27.22 -2.26
N VAL A 263 -10.71 26.99 -2.91
CA VAL A 263 -10.77 26.67 -4.34
C VAL A 263 -10.30 27.86 -5.18
N ALA A 264 -9.37 27.63 -6.10
CA ALA A 264 -8.87 28.65 -7.04
C ALA A 264 -8.61 28.03 -8.42
N GLN A 265 -9.49 28.26 -9.39
CA GLN A 265 -9.34 27.83 -10.79
C GLN A 265 -8.84 26.38 -10.97
N GLY A 266 -9.48 25.41 -10.29
CA GLY A 266 -9.11 23.99 -10.35
C GLY A 266 -7.88 23.60 -9.50
N SER A 267 -7.39 24.51 -8.66
CA SER A 267 -6.33 24.29 -7.68
C SER A 267 -6.78 24.65 -6.26
N LEU A 268 -5.92 24.41 -5.26
CA LEU A 268 -6.12 24.91 -3.90
C LEU A 268 -5.04 25.94 -3.53
N GLU A 269 -5.48 27.00 -2.89
CA GLU A 269 -4.66 28.07 -2.31
C GLU A 269 -4.94 28.22 -0.80
N GLU A 270 -4.11 29.02 -0.13
CA GLU A 270 -4.15 29.21 1.33
C GLU A 270 -4.14 27.89 2.10
N VAL A 271 -3.27 26.95 1.67
CA VAL A 271 -3.34 25.57 2.15
C VAL A 271 -2.63 25.35 3.48
N GLU A 272 -3.37 24.75 4.41
CA GLU A 272 -2.88 24.16 5.64
C GLU A 272 -2.83 22.63 5.48
N LEU A 273 -1.70 22.01 5.84
CA LEU A 273 -1.53 20.55 5.82
C LEU A 273 -1.47 19.99 7.24
N ARG A 274 -2.14 18.85 7.45
CA ARG A 274 -2.00 18.01 8.65
C ARG A 274 -1.77 16.55 8.24
N PRO A 275 -1.00 15.77 9.00
CA PRO A 275 -0.81 14.35 8.67
C PRO A 275 -2.15 13.60 8.70
N LEU A 276 -2.32 12.63 7.81
CA LEU A 276 -3.37 11.62 7.98
C LEU A 276 -2.93 10.67 9.09
N GLU A 277 -3.56 10.78 10.25
CA GLU A 277 -3.29 9.89 11.37
C GLU A 277 -3.96 8.53 11.13
N GLY A 278 -3.21 7.44 11.34
CA GLY A 278 -3.75 6.09 11.40
C GLY A 278 -4.21 5.77 12.82
N VAL A 279 -5.30 5.02 12.95
CA VAL A 279 -5.87 4.59 14.25
C VAL A 279 -4.90 3.72 15.10
N LEU A 280 -3.73 3.36 14.56
CA LEU A 280 -2.68 2.59 15.25
C LEU A 280 -1.35 3.36 15.39
N ALA A 281 -1.35 4.68 15.22
CA ALA A 281 -0.22 5.52 15.62
C ALA A 281 -0.24 5.73 17.14
N ARG A 282 0.05 4.67 17.90
CA ARG A 282 0.56 4.66 19.28
C ARG A 282 0.91 3.22 19.68
#